data_AF-A0A397A251-F1
#
_entry.id   AF-A0A397A251-F1
#
_cell.length_a   1.000
_cell.length_b   1.000
_cell.length_c   1.000
_cell.angle_alpha   90.00
_cell.angle_beta   90.00
_cell.angle_gamma   90.00
#
_symmetry.space_group_name_H-M   'P 1'
#
loop_
_entity.id
_entity.type
_entity.pdbx_description
1 polymer ?
#
loop_
_entity_poly.entity_id
_entity_poly.type
_entity_poly.pdbx_seq_one_letter_code
_entity_poly.pdbx_strand_id
1 'polypeptide(L)'
;MDSDDGSEYEYGSDYGGSQDDANEDEVVDETAIKIANTFYEADDCKTSNPTRALELYLQVLSLRQGTADDAKDPENFQFKSLENVVKLCATLNKPDAMLQHYREVLTLLPHVTRNEFTDTVNSILDLVSSLPSARGIVSTTYEITLDALKCAHNDRLWFQTNVKLGRLYLEMGEVAPVKRVLMELHESCKTPDGHDDMAKATSLLDVYCLEIQV
;
A
#
# COMPACT_ATOMS: atom_id res chain seq x y z
N MET A 1 43.16 5.22 70.86
CA MET A 1 43.09 4.38 72.06
C MET A 1 41.90 3.49 71.86
N ASP A 2 42.22 2.21 71.78
CA ASP A 2 41.46 1.12 71.21
C ASP A 2 40.57 0.44 72.26
N SER A 3 39.67 -0.42 71.79
CA SER A 3 38.91 -1.52 72.42
C SER A 3 37.54 -1.52 71.71
N ASP A 4 37.24 -2.34 70.70
CA ASP A 4 37.39 -3.80 70.60
C ASP A 4 36.66 -4.56 71.71
N ASP A 5 35.48 -5.09 71.36
CA ASP A 5 34.85 -6.26 71.96
C ASP A 5 33.98 -6.93 70.87
N GLY A 6 33.93 -8.26 70.86
CA GLY A 6 33.44 -9.05 69.72
C GLY A 6 32.45 -10.17 70.11
N SER A 7 32.50 -11.27 69.36
CA SER A 7 31.62 -12.47 69.41
C SER A 7 30.19 -12.26 68.84
N GLU A 8 29.86 -12.91 67.70
CA GLU A 8 29.18 -14.23 67.57
C GLU A 8 27.65 -14.12 67.86
N TYR A 9 26.70 -14.83 67.22
CA TYR A 9 26.66 -16.03 66.35
C TYR A 9 25.61 -15.77 65.21
N GLU A 10 25.19 -16.66 64.29
CA GLU A 10 25.48 -18.08 64.04
C GLU A 10 25.42 -18.44 62.52
N TYR A 11 24.33 -19.09 62.05
CA TYR A 11 24.16 -19.73 60.73
C TYR A 11 22.76 -19.45 60.14
N GLY A 12 22.64 -19.44 58.81
CA GLY A 12 21.37 -19.22 58.10
C GLY A 12 21.38 -19.66 56.64
N SER A 13 22.13 -20.72 56.31
CA SER A 13 22.13 -21.31 54.96
C SER A 13 20.97 -22.29 54.79
N ASP A 14 19.96 -21.91 54.00
CA ASP A 14 19.37 -22.74 52.93
C ASP A 14 18.14 -22.01 52.35
N TYR A 15 18.26 -21.55 51.11
CA TYR A 15 17.18 -21.67 50.13
C TYR A 15 17.85 -21.72 48.75
N GLY A 16 18.10 -22.95 48.29
CA GLY A 16 18.47 -23.20 46.90
C GLY A 16 17.35 -22.78 45.94
N GLY A 17 17.36 -21.52 45.52
CA GLY A 17 16.70 -21.09 44.30
C GLY A 17 17.62 -21.40 43.13
N SER A 18 17.39 -22.50 42.41
CA SER A 18 17.84 -22.58 41.02
C SER A 18 17.20 -21.41 40.30
N GLN A 19 18.00 -20.40 39.99
CA GLN A 19 17.65 -19.42 38.99
C GLN A 19 17.78 -20.16 37.66
N ASP A 20 16.70 -20.86 37.29
CA ASP A 20 16.48 -21.29 35.92
C ASP A 20 16.40 -20.00 35.11
N ASP A 21 17.57 -19.52 34.66
CA ASP A 21 17.68 -18.71 33.46
C ASP A 21 17.17 -19.58 32.31
N ALA A 22 15.84 -19.63 32.22
CA ALA A 22 15.15 -19.80 30.97
C ALA A 22 15.59 -18.62 30.10
N ASN A 23 16.74 -18.81 29.46
CA ASN A 23 17.00 -18.21 28.17
C ASN A 23 15.82 -18.64 27.30
N GLU A 24 14.78 -17.80 27.26
CA GLU A 24 14.03 -17.60 26.05
C GLU A 24 15.06 -17.16 25.02
N ASP A 25 15.67 -18.16 24.37
CA ASP A 25 16.42 -17.95 23.15
C ASP A 25 15.43 -17.28 22.20
N GLU A 26 15.51 -15.94 22.15
CA GLU A 26 15.25 -15.07 21.00
C GLU A 26 15.20 -15.90 19.73
N VAL A 27 14.06 -16.50 19.34
CA VAL A 27 14.05 -17.39 18.17
C VAL A 27 14.21 -16.48 16.96
N VAL A 28 15.47 -16.21 16.62
CA VAL A 28 15.86 -15.24 15.61
C VAL A 28 15.30 -15.77 14.30
N ASP A 29 14.24 -15.14 13.82
CA ASP A 29 13.63 -15.52 12.56
C ASP A 29 14.61 -15.14 11.43
N GLU A 30 15.46 -16.10 11.08
CA GLU A 30 16.39 -15.98 9.96
C GLU A 30 15.66 -15.62 8.67
N THR A 31 14.37 -15.96 8.53
CA THR A 31 13.55 -15.66 7.35
C THR A 31 13.17 -14.19 7.34
N ALA A 32 12.72 -13.63 8.45
CA ALA A 32 12.51 -12.19 8.60
C ALA A 32 13.79 -11.38 8.35
N ILE A 33 14.94 -11.84 8.85
CA ILE A 33 16.25 -11.21 8.56
C ILE A 33 16.58 -11.29 7.07
N LYS A 34 16.38 -12.44 6.42
CA LYS A 34 16.60 -12.60 4.96
C LYS A 34 15.65 -11.71 4.15
N ILE A 35 14.39 -11.57 4.57
CA ILE A 35 13.41 -10.66 3.96
C ILE A 35 13.88 -9.20 4.06
N ALA A 36 14.21 -8.72 5.26
CA ALA A 36 14.65 -7.34 5.47
C ALA A 36 15.93 -7.01 4.69
N ASN A 37 16.94 -7.89 4.72
CA ASN A 37 18.18 -7.71 3.97
C ASN A 37 17.93 -7.65 2.44
N THR A 38 17.10 -8.55 1.91
CA THR A 38 16.75 -8.58 0.48
C THR A 38 15.95 -7.32 0.08
N PHE A 39 15.09 -6.82 0.96
CA PHE A 39 14.31 -5.60 0.75
C PHE A 39 15.21 -4.35 0.68
N TYR A 40 16.15 -4.18 1.61
CA TYR A 40 17.07 -3.04 1.56
C TYR A 40 18.07 -3.13 0.40
N GLU A 41 18.55 -4.33 0.02
CA GLU A 41 19.33 -4.52 -1.22
C GLU A 41 18.53 -4.06 -2.46
N ALA A 42 17.22 -4.38 -2.52
CA ALA A 42 16.33 -3.94 -3.58
C ALA A 42 16.16 -2.41 -3.60
N ASP A 43 16.00 -1.79 -2.42
CA ASP A 43 15.77 -0.34 -2.29
C ASP A 43 17.01 0.48 -2.66
N ASP A 44 18.20 0.03 -2.27
CA ASP A 44 19.47 0.65 -2.67
C ASP A 44 19.71 0.54 -4.18
N CYS A 45 19.40 -0.61 -4.79
CA CYS A 45 19.68 -0.83 -6.21
C CYS A 45 18.59 -0.33 -7.17
N LYS A 46 17.39 0.07 -6.70
CA LYS A 46 16.25 0.47 -7.57
C LYS A 46 16.56 1.61 -8.55
N THR A 47 17.46 2.52 -8.17
CA THR A 47 17.87 3.66 -9.01
C THR A 47 18.98 3.31 -10.01
N SER A 48 19.84 2.36 -9.65
CA SER A 48 21.04 1.99 -10.43
C SER A 48 20.78 0.83 -11.38
N ASN A 49 19.99 -0.17 -10.95
CA ASN A 49 19.67 -1.38 -11.70
C ASN A 49 18.20 -1.79 -11.46
N PRO A 50 17.21 -1.10 -12.07
CA PRO A 50 15.79 -1.34 -11.82
C PRO A 50 15.35 -2.79 -12.11
N THR A 51 15.98 -3.47 -13.08
CA THR A 51 15.73 -4.89 -13.37
C THR A 51 16.14 -5.79 -12.21
N ARG A 52 17.26 -5.49 -11.54
CA ARG A 52 17.76 -6.27 -10.39
C ARG A 52 16.92 -6.03 -9.14
N ALA A 53 16.52 -4.77 -8.90
CA ALA A 53 15.60 -4.44 -7.82
C ALA A 53 14.26 -5.18 -7.97
N LEU A 54 13.73 -5.28 -9.20
CA LEU A 54 12.51 -6.04 -9.49
C LEU A 54 12.65 -7.52 -9.09
N GLU A 55 13.76 -8.17 -9.45
CA GLU A 55 14.04 -9.57 -9.03
C GLU A 55 14.10 -9.71 -7.50
N LEU A 56 14.77 -8.79 -6.82
CA LEU A 56 14.92 -8.82 -5.36
C LEU A 56 13.58 -8.61 -4.63
N TYR A 57 12.72 -7.69 -5.08
CA TYR A 57 11.39 -7.53 -4.49
C TYR A 57 10.49 -8.75 -4.76
N LEU A 58 10.58 -9.38 -5.94
CA LEU A 58 9.88 -10.65 -6.21
C LEU A 58 10.43 -11.79 -5.33
N GLN A 59 11.72 -11.78 -5.01
CA GLN A 59 12.32 -12.70 -4.05
C GLN A 59 11.80 -12.46 -2.62
N VAL A 60 11.66 -11.21 -2.16
CA VAL A 60 11.01 -10.88 -0.88
C VAL A 60 9.59 -11.44 -0.80
N LEU A 61 8.78 -11.24 -1.85
CA LEU A 61 7.42 -11.78 -1.93
C LEU A 61 7.40 -13.31 -1.89
N SER A 62 8.35 -13.96 -2.58
CA SER A 62 8.48 -15.43 -2.62
C SER A 62 8.91 -16.00 -1.25
N LEU A 63 9.81 -15.32 -0.54
CA LEU A 63 10.23 -15.70 0.81
C LEU A 63 9.06 -15.61 1.79
N ARG A 64 8.24 -14.55 1.71
CA ARG A 64 7.08 -14.37 2.59
C ARG A 64 5.92 -15.32 2.28
N GLN A 65 5.74 -15.78 1.03
CA GLN A 65 4.80 -16.87 0.73
C GLN A 65 5.20 -18.22 1.35
N GLY A 66 6.47 -18.39 1.73
CA GLY A 66 6.96 -19.59 2.42
C GLY A 66 6.80 -19.58 3.94
N THR A 67 6.50 -18.43 4.55
CA THR A 67 6.32 -18.29 6.00
C THR A 67 4.85 -18.40 6.38
N ALA A 68 4.50 -19.37 7.22
CA ALA A 68 3.12 -19.59 7.66
C ALA A 68 2.61 -18.59 8.73
N ASP A 69 3.51 -17.74 9.28
CA ASP A 69 3.16 -16.69 10.23
C ASP A 69 2.84 -15.37 9.52
N ASP A 70 1.58 -15.22 9.09
CA ASP A 70 1.04 -13.94 8.61
C ASP A 70 1.06 -12.81 9.68
N ALA A 71 1.26 -13.17 10.95
CA ALA A 71 1.01 -12.31 12.11
C ALA A 71 2.12 -11.32 12.46
N LYS A 72 3.31 -11.37 11.84
CA LYS A 72 4.44 -10.47 12.12
C LYS A 72 5.15 -9.98 10.85
N ASP A 73 4.48 -9.11 10.08
CA ASP A 73 5.15 -8.18 9.17
C ASP A 73 5.09 -6.75 9.75
N PRO A 74 5.89 -6.42 10.78
CA PRO A 74 5.82 -5.12 11.47
C PRO A 74 6.15 -3.92 10.57
N GLU A 75 6.77 -4.16 9.41
CA GLU A 75 7.12 -3.12 8.45
C GLU A 75 6.28 -3.17 7.16
N ASN A 76 5.30 -4.07 7.02
CA ASN A 76 4.55 -4.29 5.79
C ASN A 76 5.46 -4.50 4.55
N PHE A 77 6.56 -5.24 4.71
CA PHE A 77 7.52 -5.54 3.64
C PHE A 77 6.87 -6.14 2.40
N GLN A 78 5.83 -6.97 2.53
CA GLN A 78 5.08 -7.49 1.38
C GLN A 78 4.43 -6.36 0.57
N PHE A 79 3.69 -5.47 1.23
CA PHE A 79 3.01 -4.37 0.58
C PHE A 79 4.01 -3.39 -0.06
N LYS A 80 5.04 -2.99 0.70
CA LYS A 80 6.12 -2.12 0.20
C LYS A 80 6.87 -2.72 -0.99
N SER A 81 7.15 -4.04 -0.96
CA SER A 81 7.81 -4.72 -2.08
C SER A 81 6.93 -4.71 -3.31
N LEU A 82 5.65 -5.04 -3.15
CA LEU A 82 4.70 -5.12 -4.25
C LEU A 82 4.39 -3.75 -4.86
N GLU A 83 4.30 -2.70 -4.05
CA GLU A 83 4.22 -1.31 -4.53
C GLU A 83 5.45 -0.94 -5.38
N ASN A 84 6.66 -1.26 -4.90
CA ASN A 84 7.88 -1.00 -5.67
C ASN A 84 7.96 -1.87 -6.94
N VAL A 85 7.50 -3.11 -6.92
CA VAL A 85 7.37 -3.97 -8.12
C VAL A 85 6.47 -3.30 -9.16
N VAL A 86 5.32 -2.75 -8.78
CA VAL A 86 4.43 -2.03 -9.71
C VAL A 86 5.15 -0.81 -10.30
N LYS A 87 5.79 0.02 -9.46
CA LYS A 87 6.55 1.20 -9.92
C LYS A 87 7.73 0.84 -10.83
N LEU A 88 8.42 -0.26 -10.57
CA LEU A 88 9.52 -0.75 -11.41
C LEU A 88 9.03 -1.37 -12.72
N CYS A 89 7.95 -2.15 -12.72
CA CYS A 89 7.34 -2.66 -13.96
C CYS A 89 6.88 -1.52 -14.87
N ALA A 90 6.34 -0.44 -14.27
CA ALA A 90 5.94 0.76 -14.98
C ALA A 90 7.13 1.51 -15.61
N THR A 91 8.21 1.77 -14.85
CA THR A 91 9.42 2.44 -15.40
C THR A 91 10.20 1.58 -16.40
N LEU A 92 10.16 0.25 -16.26
CA LEU A 92 10.72 -0.72 -17.23
C LEU A 92 9.84 -0.94 -18.47
N ASN A 93 8.73 -0.19 -18.62
CA ASN A 93 7.77 -0.32 -19.71
C ASN A 93 7.23 -1.76 -19.90
N LYS A 94 6.89 -2.43 -18.79
CA LYS A 94 6.25 -3.76 -18.72
C LYS A 94 4.80 -3.64 -18.22
N PRO A 95 3.87 -3.10 -19.04
CA PRO A 95 2.54 -2.70 -18.56
C PRO A 95 1.64 -3.87 -18.16
N ASP A 96 1.73 -5.02 -18.82
CA ASP A 96 0.90 -6.19 -18.47
C ASP A 96 1.27 -6.74 -17.08
N ALA A 97 2.57 -6.82 -16.79
CA ALA A 97 3.08 -7.22 -15.47
C ALA A 97 2.74 -6.18 -14.40
N MET A 98 2.80 -4.89 -14.73
CA MET A 98 2.34 -3.80 -13.85
C MET A 98 0.87 -3.97 -13.47
N LEU A 99 -0.03 -4.26 -14.43
CA LEU A 99 -1.45 -4.48 -14.18
C LEU A 99 -1.75 -5.79 -13.41
N GLN A 100 -0.88 -6.80 -13.49
CA GLN A 100 -1.00 -8.01 -12.68
C GLN A 100 -0.65 -7.71 -11.22
N HIS A 101 0.55 -7.21 -10.96
CA HIS A 101 1.00 -6.88 -9.60
C HIS A 101 0.17 -5.76 -8.96
N TYR A 102 -0.37 -4.81 -9.74
CA TYR A 102 -1.23 -3.78 -9.16
C TYR A 102 -2.57 -4.35 -8.66
N ARG A 103 -3.15 -5.38 -9.33
CA ARG A 103 -4.31 -6.09 -8.76
C ARG A 103 -3.96 -6.77 -7.44
N GLU A 104 -2.77 -7.34 -7.31
CA GLU A 104 -2.29 -7.91 -6.05
C GLU A 104 -2.17 -6.80 -4.97
N VAL A 105 -1.65 -5.60 -5.29
CA VAL A 105 -1.66 -4.44 -4.36
C VAL A 105 -3.08 -4.13 -3.92
N LEU A 106 -4.03 -4.03 -4.85
CA LEU A 106 -5.44 -3.75 -4.55
C LEU A 106 -6.08 -4.79 -3.61
N THR A 107 -5.64 -6.06 -3.63
CA THR A 107 -6.09 -7.08 -2.65
C THR A 107 -5.48 -6.90 -1.26
N LEU A 108 -4.28 -6.33 -1.15
CA LEU A 108 -3.63 -6.05 0.13
C LEU A 108 -4.07 -4.71 0.75
N LEU A 109 -4.65 -3.80 -0.04
CA LEU A 109 -5.09 -2.48 0.41
C LEU A 109 -6.04 -2.46 1.64
N PRO A 110 -6.93 -3.43 1.89
CA PRO A 110 -7.72 -3.47 3.12
C PRO A 110 -6.91 -3.74 4.40
N HIS A 111 -5.66 -4.20 4.28
CA HIS A 111 -4.78 -4.51 5.40
C HIS A 111 -3.83 -3.37 5.80
N VAL A 112 -3.75 -2.29 5.00
CA VAL A 112 -2.94 -1.10 5.30
C VAL A 112 -3.80 0.05 5.85
N THR A 113 -3.16 1.09 6.38
CA THR A 113 -3.90 2.27 6.86
C THR A 113 -4.54 3.04 5.70
N ARG A 114 -5.60 3.81 5.99
CA ARG A 114 -6.28 4.65 4.99
C ARG A 114 -5.37 5.70 4.34
N ASN A 115 -4.31 6.12 5.03
CA ASN A 115 -3.33 7.06 4.49
C ASN A 115 -2.40 6.34 3.50
N GLU A 116 -1.77 5.23 3.90
CA GLU A 116 -0.96 4.39 3.00
C GLU A 116 -1.76 3.99 1.74
N PHE A 117 -3.01 3.56 1.91
CA PHE A 117 -3.93 3.30 0.79
C PHE A 117 -3.98 4.49 -0.18
N THR A 118 -4.23 5.68 0.35
CA THR A 118 -4.43 6.90 -0.44
C THR A 118 -3.15 7.34 -1.13
N ASP A 119 -2.02 7.23 -0.46
CA ASP A 119 -0.71 7.64 -0.96
C ASP A 119 -0.20 6.67 -2.03
N THR A 120 -0.31 5.35 -1.81
CA THR A 120 0.04 4.32 -2.81
C THR A 120 -0.84 4.43 -4.06
N VAL A 121 -2.16 4.64 -3.91
CA VAL A 121 -3.07 4.82 -5.05
C VAL A 121 -2.72 6.08 -5.86
N ASN A 122 -2.54 7.24 -5.21
CA ASN A 122 -2.15 8.45 -5.94
C ASN A 122 -0.77 8.30 -6.59
N SER A 123 0.21 7.74 -5.88
CA SER A 123 1.57 7.54 -6.42
C SER A 123 1.58 6.64 -7.66
N ILE A 124 0.76 5.59 -7.71
CA ILE A 124 0.65 4.70 -8.88
C ILE A 124 -0.12 5.38 -10.01
N LEU A 125 -1.25 6.03 -9.73
CA LEU A 125 -2.03 6.72 -10.77
C LEU A 125 -1.26 7.88 -11.41
N ASP A 126 -0.57 8.70 -10.62
CA ASP A 126 0.21 9.82 -11.13
C ASP A 126 1.44 9.33 -11.93
N LEU A 127 2.08 8.23 -11.50
CA LEU A 127 3.14 7.58 -12.26
C LEU A 127 2.62 7.03 -13.60
N VAL A 128 1.53 6.26 -13.59
CA VAL A 128 0.95 5.67 -14.81
C VAL A 128 0.46 6.74 -15.78
N SER A 129 -0.10 7.84 -15.27
CA SER A 129 -0.53 8.99 -16.08
C SER A 129 0.66 9.74 -16.73
N SER A 130 1.88 9.61 -16.18
CA SER A 130 3.11 10.18 -16.76
C SER A 130 3.77 9.31 -17.83
N LEU A 131 3.37 8.03 -17.96
CA LEU A 131 3.97 7.11 -18.93
C LEU A 131 3.49 7.44 -20.35
N PRO A 132 4.40 7.43 -21.36
CA PRO A 132 4.01 7.44 -22.78
C PRO A 132 3.28 6.15 -23.22
N SER A 133 3.26 5.14 -22.37
CA SER A 133 2.70 3.81 -22.63
C SER A 133 1.19 3.85 -22.88
N ALA A 134 0.70 2.93 -23.70
CA ALA A 134 -0.60 3.06 -24.38
C ALA A 134 -1.78 3.41 -23.46
N ARG A 135 -2.59 4.38 -23.90
CA ARG A 135 -3.81 4.90 -23.28
C ARG A 135 -4.70 3.85 -22.60
N GLY A 136 -4.86 2.67 -23.20
CA GLY A 136 -5.64 1.56 -22.64
C GLY A 136 -5.11 0.99 -21.32
N ILE A 137 -3.81 1.09 -21.04
CA ILE A 137 -3.22 0.69 -19.75
C ILE A 137 -3.60 1.69 -18.67
N VAL A 138 -3.56 2.98 -19.01
CA VAL A 138 -3.94 4.06 -18.09
C VAL A 138 -5.42 3.93 -17.74
N SER A 139 -6.32 3.84 -18.73
CA SER A 139 -7.76 3.65 -18.47
C SER A 139 -8.04 2.38 -17.67
N THR A 140 -7.43 1.24 -18.02
CA THR A 140 -7.56 -0.02 -17.27
C THR A 140 -7.10 0.12 -15.83
N THR A 141 -6.00 0.86 -15.58
CA THR A 141 -5.49 1.10 -14.22
C THR A 141 -6.51 1.89 -13.40
N TYR A 142 -7.00 3.01 -13.93
CA TYR A 142 -8.04 3.81 -13.25
C TYR A 142 -9.32 2.99 -12.98
N GLU A 143 -9.78 2.18 -13.93
CA GLU A 143 -10.98 1.34 -13.76
C GLU A 143 -10.82 0.35 -12.60
N ILE A 144 -9.73 -0.42 -12.54
CA ILE A 144 -9.51 -1.37 -11.43
C ILE A 144 -9.28 -0.66 -10.08
N THR A 145 -8.67 0.53 -10.07
CA THR A 145 -8.56 1.37 -8.86
C THR A 145 -9.95 1.81 -8.38
N LEU A 146 -10.83 2.23 -9.29
CA LEU A 146 -12.17 2.70 -8.96
C LEU A 146 -13.05 1.58 -8.40
N ASP A 147 -12.95 0.36 -8.91
CA ASP A 147 -13.67 -0.79 -8.36
C ASP A 147 -13.16 -1.15 -6.96
N ALA A 148 -11.85 -1.15 -6.73
CA ALA A 148 -11.28 -1.36 -5.40
C ALA A 148 -11.70 -0.25 -4.41
N LEU A 149 -11.76 1.01 -4.86
CA LEU A 149 -12.24 2.16 -4.09
C LEU A 149 -13.73 2.07 -3.72
N LYS A 150 -14.59 1.56 -4.63
CA LYS A 150 -16.00 1.24 -4.35
C LYS A 150 -16.10 0.19 -3.23
N CYS A 151 -15.36 -0.92 -3.37
CA CYS A 151 -15.34 -1.99 -2.37
C CYS A 151 -14.78 -1.54 -0.99
N ALA A 152 -13.84 -0.59 -0.98
CA ALA A 152 -13.26 -0.04 0.25
C ALA A 152 -14.13 1.06 0.92
N HIS A 153 -15.28 1.42 0.33
CA HIS A 153 -16.14 2.53 0.78
C HIS A 153 -15.37 3.86 0.97
N ASN A 154 -14.42 4.16 0.07
CA ASN A 154 -13.62 5.37 0.10
C ASN A 154 -14.16 6.42 -0.89
N ASP A 155 -15.41 6.83 -0.67
CA ASP A 155 -16.21 7.68 -1.58
C ASP A 155 -15.48 8.97 -2.01
N ARG A 156 -14.70 9.58 -1.11
CA ARG A 156 -13.94 10.79 -1.40
C ARG A 156 -12.83 10.55 -2.43
N LEU A 157 -11.99 9.53 -2.21
CA LEU A 157 -10.90 9.21 -3.13
C LEU A 157 -11.45 8.60 -4.43
N TRP A 158 -12.55 7.85 -4.35
CA TRP A 158 -13.31 7.37 -5.50
C TRP A 158 -13.79 8.53 -6.40
N PHE A 159 -14.42 9.55 -5.81
CA PHE A 159 -14.91 10.71 -6.54
C PHE A 159 -13.76 11.48 -7.21
N GLN A 160 -12.69 11.77 -6.46
CA GLN A 160 -11.50 12.46 -6.99
C GLN A 160 -10.84 11.69 -8.13
N THR A 161 -10.79 10.35 -8.04
CA THR A 161 -10.22 9.47 -9.07
C THR A 161 -11.10 9.43 -10.32
N ASN A 162 -12.44 9.45 -10.18
CA ASN A 162 -13.34 9.60 -11.33
C ASN A 162 -13.18 10.93 -12.05
N VAL A 163 -13.04 12.05 -11.31
CA VAL A 163 -12.81 13.36 -11.93
C VAL A 163 -11.47 13.37 -12.69
N LYS A 164 -10.40 12.75 -12.16
CA LYS A 164 -9.13 12.53 -12.89
C LYS A 164 -9.36 11.70 -14.17
N LEU A 165 -10.08 10.57 -14.08
CA LEU A 165 -10.38 9.69 -15.23
C LEU A 165 -11.22 10.41 -16.30
N GLY A 166 -12.21 11.20 -15.91
CA GLY A 166 -13.05 11.97 -16.82
C GLY A 166 -12.25 13.01 -17.60
N ARG A 167 -11.31 13.71 -16.95
CA ARG A 167 -10.36 14.64 -17.62
C ARG A 167 -9.45 13.90 -18.58
N LEU A 168 -8.94 12.73 -18.19
CA LEU A 168 -8.13 11.90 -19.07
C LEU A 168 -8.91 11.45 -20.31
N TYR A 169 -10.16 11.01 -20.18
CA TYR A 169 -11.00 10.69 -21.35
C TYR A 169 -11.29 11.91 -22.24
N LEU A 170 -11.42 13.12 -21.69
CA LEU A 170 -11.51 14.37 -22.46
C LEU A 170 -10.22 14.66 -23.25
N GLU A 171 -9.05 14.55 -22.61
CA GLU A 171 -7.73 14.72 -23.25
C GLU A 171 -7.50 13.71 -24.38
N MET A 172 -8.08 12.51 -24.28
CA MET A 172 -8.05 11.49 -25.34
C MET A 172 -9.11 11.70 -26.45
N GLY A 173 -10.05 12.63 -26.28
CA GLY A 173 -11.17 12.88 -27.20
C GLY A 173 -12.30 11.85 -27.14
N GLU A 174 -12.36 11.03 -26.08
CA GLU A 174 -13.28 9.89 -25.95
C GLU A 174 -14.59 10.26 -25.24
N VAL A 175 -15.45 11.01 -25.93
CA VAL A 175 -16.71 11.56 -25.40
C VAL A 175 -17.65 10.51 -24.77
N ALA A 176 -17.70 9.29 -25.31
CA ALA A 176 -18.61 8.25 -24.81
C ALA A 176 -18.21 7.72 -23.41
N PRO A 177 -16.93 7.36 -23.15
CA PRO A 177 -16.42 7.16 -21.79
C PRO A 177 -16.66 8.34 -20.83
N VAL A 178 -16.39 9.60 -21.23
CA VAL A 178 -16.61 10.76 -20.34
C VAL A 178 -18.06 10.81 -19.87
N LYS A 179 -19.03 10.58 -20.76
CA LYS A 179 -20.46 10.57 -20.42
C LYS A 179 -20.84 9.49 -19.41
N ARG A 180 -20.18 8.32 -19.43
CA ARG A 180 -20.39 7.28 -18.40
C ARG A 180 -19.85 7.72 -17.04
N VAL A 181 -18.64 8.28 -17.01
CA VAL A 181 -18.02 8.81 -15.79
C VAL A 181 -18.87 9.95 -15.20
N LEU A 182 -19.37 10.86 -16.03
CA LEU A 182 -20.31 11.92 -15.61
C LEU A 182 -21.61 11.37 -15.01
N MET A 183 -22.18 10.30 -15.58
CA MET A 183 -23.37 9.66 -15.01
C MET A 183 -23.09 9.05 -13.62
N GLU A 184 -21.96 8.34 -13.45
CA GLU A 184 -21.57 7.79 -12.13
C GLU A 184 -21.27 8.90 -11.11
N LEU A 185 -20.60 9.97 -11.53
CA LEU A 185 -20.33 11.16 -10.71
C LEU A 185 -21.63 11.85 -10.27
N HIS A 186 -22.57 12.11 -11.18
CA HIS A 186 -23.87 12.70 -10.85
C HIS A 186 -24.67 11.83 -9.89
N GLU A 187 -24.72 10.52 -10.10
CA GLU A 187 -25.44 9.62 -9.19
C GLU A 187 -24.82 9.61 -7.79
N SER A 188 -23.49 9.67 -7.69
CA SER A 188 -22.79 9.80 -6.41
C SER A 188 -23.07 11.11 -5.66
N CYS A 189 -23.55 12.14 -6.38
CA CYS A 189 -23.94 13.45 -5.84
C CYS A 189 -25.43 13.57 -5.51
N LYS A 190 -26.24 12.51 -5.66
CA LYS A 190 -27.66 12.52 -5.27
C LYS A 190 -27.89 11.92 -3.89
N THR A 191 -29.02 12.29 -3.29
CA THR A 191 -29.61 11.65 -2.12
C THR A 191 -30.40 10.38 -2.54
N PRO A 192 -30.76 9.49 -1.59
CA PRO A 192 -31.61 8.33 -1.88
C PRO A 192 -32.99 8.69 -2.48
N ASP A 193 -33.46 9.92 -2.27
CA ASP A 193 -34.71 10.46 -2.83
C ASP A 193 -34.55 11.00 -4.26
N GLY A 194 -33.35 10.91 -4.84
CA GLY A 194 -33.04 11.34 -6.22
C GLY A 194 -32.80 12.84 -6.40
N HIS A 195 -32.75 13.61 -5.31
CA HIS A 195 -32.42 15.04 -5.31
C HIS A 195 -30.92 15.28 -5.14
N ASP A 196 -30.42 16.44 -5.57
CA ASP A 196 -29.01 16.80 -5.38
C ASP A 196 -28.66 16.91 -3.89
N ASP A 197 -27.56 16.26 -3.48
CA ASP A 197 -27.05 16.32 -2.12
C ASP A 197 -26.33 17.65 -1.89
N MET A 198 -26.98 18.54 -1.14
CA MET A 198 -26.44 19.86 -0.79
C MET A 198 -25.11 19.78 -0.01
N ALA A 199 -24.82 18.67 0.69
CA ALA A 199 -23.53 18.46 1.35
C ALA A 199 -22.39 18.18 0.34
N LYS A 200 -22.74 17.76 -0.88
CA LYS A 200 -21.82 17.50 -2.00
C LYS A 200 -21.84 18.61 -3.06
N ALA A 201 -22.36 19.80 -2.75
CA ALA A 201 -22.45 20.91 -3.69
C ALA A 201 -21.12 21.25 -4.40
N THR A 202 -19.99 21.22 -3.69
CA THR A 202 -18.65 21.42 -4.30
C THR A 202 -18.29 20.32 -5.28
N SER A 203 -18.55 19.06 -4.93
CA SER A 203 -18.36 17.91 -5.81
C SER A 203 -19.24 18.03 -7.06
N LEU A 204 -20.50 18.41 -6.90
CA LEU A 204 -21.43 18.61 -8.01
C LEU A 204 -20.96 19.73 -8.97
N LEU A 205 -20.36 20.81 -8.45
CA LEU A 205 -19.71 21.83 -9.27
C LEU A 205 -18.54 21.27 -10.09
N ASP A 206 -17.71 20.38 -9.54
CA ASP A 206 -16.65 19.70 -10.30
C ASP A 206 -17.24 18.85 -11.45
N VAL A 207 -18.39 18.19 -11.23
CA VAL A 207 -19.09 17.42 -12.28
C VAL A 207 -19.57 18.34 -13.41
N TYR A 208 -20.27 19.44 -13.09
CA TYR A 208 -20.71 20.41 -14.09
C TYR A 208 -19.54 21.09 -14.83
N CYS A 209 -18.42 21.35 -14.13
CA CYS A 209 -17.22 21.90 -14.77
C CYS A 209 -16.60 20.91 -15.77
N LEU A 210 -16.71 19.60 -15.53
CA LEU A 210 -16.30 18.56 -16.47
C LEU A 210 -17.31 18.44 -17.64
N GLU A 211 -18.61 18.48 -17.36
CA GLU A 211 -19.68 18.39 -18.38
C GLU A 211 -19.59 19.52 -19.42
N ILE A 212 -19.27 20.74 -18.99
CA ILE A 212 -19.09 21.91 -19.88
C ILE A 212 -17.89 21.76 -20.84
N GLN A 213 -16.96 20.83 -20.56
CA GLN A 213 -15.77 20.58 -21.38
C GLN A 213 -15.94 19.46 -22.42
N VAL A 214 -17.11 18.81 -22.47
CA VAL A 214 -17.47 17.69 -23.38
C VAL A 214 -17.96 18.16 -24.74
#